data_AF-A0A954XMX7-F1
#
_entry.id   AF-A0A954XMX7-F1
#
_cell.length_a   1.000
_cell.length_b   1.000
_cell.length_c   1.000
_cell.angle_alpha   90.00
_cell.angle_beta   90.00
_cell.angle_gamma   90.00
#
_symmetry.space_group_name_H-M   'P 1'
#
loop_
_entity.id
_entity.type
_entity.pdbx_description
1 polymer ?
#
loop_
_entity_poly.entity_id
_entity_poly.type
_entity_poly.pdbx_seq_one_letter_code
_entity_poly.pdbx_strand_id
1 'polypeptide(L)' 'MKPKAELQAIIDRIASADSPVGMDAVYVHALILDHLQNLDARLKRLELAAESDKKEQ' A
#
# COMPACT_ATOMS: atom_id res chain seq x y z
N MET A 1 -10.94 -5.36 13.20
CA MET A 1 -9.46 -5.19 13.12
C MET A 1 -8.83 -6.56 12.95
N LYS A 2 -7.74 -6.69 12.17
CA LYS A 2 -7.03 -7.96 12.05
C LYS A 2 -6.28 -8.31 13.35
N PRO A 3 -6.23 -9.58 13.79
CA PRO A 3 -5.42 -10.02 14.91
C PRO A 3 -3.93 -9.69 14.71
N LYS A 4 -3.22 -9.36 15.80
CA LYS A 4 -1.77 -9.07 15.76
C LYS A 4 -0.97 -10.19 15.10
N ALA A 5 -1.33 -11.45 15.35
CA ALA A 5 -0.67 -12.61 14.78
C ALA A 5 -0.70 -12.61 13.23
N GLU A 6 -1.79 -12.16 12.62
CA GLU A 6 -1.91 -12.05 11.15
C GLU A 6 -1.03 -10.93 10.57
N LEU A 7 -0.59 -9.99 11.40
CA LEU A 7 0.26 -8.88 11.01
C LEU A 7 1.75 -9.13 11.32
N GLN A 8 2.10 -10.27 11.95
CA GLN A 8 3.45 -10.51 12.46
C GLN A 8 4.52 -10.41 11.36
N ALA A 9 4.28 -10.99 10.18
CA ALA A 9 5.22 -10.89 9.05
C ALA A 9 5.44 -9.44 8.57
N ILE A 10 4.41 -8.58 8.66
CA ILE A 10 4.51 -7.16 8.33
C ILE A 10 5.30 -6.43 9.41
N ILE A 11 5.05 -6.75 10.69
CA ILE A 11 5.76 -6.20 11.84
C ILE A 11 7.24 -6.55 11.77
N ASP A 12 7.59 -7.80 11.46
CA ASP A 12 8.99 -8.25 11.37
C ASP A 12 9.73 -7.52 10.23
N ARG A 13 9.05 -7.30 9.10
CA ARG A 13 9.59 -6.51 7.99
C ARG A 13 9.78 -5.05 8.35
N ILE A 14 8.84 -4.46 9.10
CA ILE A 14 8.94 -3.10 9.64
C ILE A 14 10.07 -2.97 10.66
N ALA A 15 10.35 -4.02 11.44
CA ALA A 15 11.42 -4.04 12.43
C ALA A 15 12.81 -4.36 11.85
N SER A 16 12.88 -4.70 10.56
CA SER A 16 14.15 -5.00 9.88
C SER A 16 15.05 -3.76 9.76
N ALA A 17 16.37 -3.97 9.68
CA ALA A 17 17.35 -2.88 9.55
C ALA A 17 17.19 -2.07 8.25
N ASP A 18 16.55 -2.64 7.23
CA ASP A 18 16.26 -1.98 5.95
C ASP A 18 14.97 -1.15 5.98
N SER A 19 14.27 -1.15 7.11
CA SER A 19 13.05 -0.39 7.30
C SER A 19 13.36 1.06 7.68
N PRO A 20 12.80 2.05 6.99
CA PRO A 20 12.95 3.46 7.37
C PRO A 20 12.17 3.82 8.64
N VAL A 21 11.41 2.87 9.20
CA VAL A 21 10.56 3.09 10.38
C VAL A 21 11.42 3.42 11.60
N GLY A 22 11.18 4.59 12.20
CA GLY A 22 11.86 5.06 13.41
C GLY A 22 12.95 6.12 13.19
N MET A 23 13.34 6.41 11.94
CA MET A 23 14.27 7.53 11.64
C MET A 23 13.57 8.88 11.71
N ASP A 24 12.53 9.07 10.90
CA ASP A 24 11.66 10.26 10.89
C ASP A 24 10.22 9.79 10.67
N ALA A 25 9.40 9.92 11.73
CA ALA A 25 8.01 9.50 11.67
C ALA A 25 7.23 10.25 10.59
N VAL A 26 7.47 11.55 10.38
CA VAL A 26 6.75 12.35 9.39
C VAL A 26 7.09 11.87 7.98
N TYR A 27 8.37 11.65 7.70
CA TYR A 27 8.82 11.13 6.41
C TYR A 27 8.25 9.74 6.10
N VAL A 28 8.24 8.84 7.09
CA VAL A 28 7.66 7.49 6.93
C VAL A 28 6.16 7.57 6.63
N HIS A 29 5.41 8.43 7.30
CA HIS A 29 4.00 8.64 6.99
C HIS A 29 3.80 9.21 5.58
N ALA A 30 4.65 10.14 5.14
CA ALA A 30 4.61 10.67 3.77
C ALA A 30 4.84 9.57 2.72
N LEU A 31 5.81 8.68 2.93
CA LEU A 31 6.07 7.53 2.06
C LEU A 31 4.88 6.56 2.00
N ILE A 32 4.24 6.29 3.14
CA ILE A 32 3.05 5.43 3.19
C ILE A 32 1.92 6.05 2.37
N LEU A 33 1.67 7.35 2.55
CA LEU A 33 0.61 8.06 1.81
C LEU A 33 0.89 8.09 0.31
N ASP A 34 2.13 8.37 -0.11
CA ASP A 34 2.54 8.33 -1.52
C ASP A 34 2.30 6.95 -2.13
N HIS A 35 2.69 5.88 -1.42
CA HIS A 35 2.46 4.52 -1.90
C HIS A 35 0.97 4.18 -2.04
N LEU A 36 0.14 4.59 -1.07
CA LEU A 36 -1.32 4.41 -1.14
C LEU A 36 -1.94 5.19 -2.30
N GLN A 37 -1.51 6.42 -2.54
CA GLN A 37 -1.96 7.23 -3.68
C GLN A 37 -1.60 6.58 -5.02
N ASN A 38 -0.38 6.02 -5.13
CA ASN A 38 0.03 5.29 -6.32
C ASN A 38 -0.84 4.04 -6.55
N LEU A 39 -1.10 3.26 -5.50
CA LEU A 39 -1.97 2.08 -5.59
C LEU A 39 -3.40 2.45 -5.98
N ASP A 40 -3.98 3.51 -5.40
CA ASP A 40 -5.31 4.01 -5.77
C ASP A 40 -5.38 4.43 -7.24
N ALA A 41 -4.37 5.19 -7.70
CA ALA A 41 -4.29 5.59 -9.10
C ALA A 41 -4.16 4.39 -10.05
N ARG A 42 -3.40 3.36 -9.66
CA ARG A 42 -3.27 2.11 -10.42
C ARG A 42 -4.60 1.34 -10.45
N LEU A 43 -5.29 1.25 -9.32
CA LEU A 43 -6.56 0.54 -9.21
C LEU A 43 -7.63 1.21 -10.09
N LYS A 44 -7.76 2.54 -10.02
CA LYS A 44 -8.67 3.31 -10.88
C LYS A 44 -8.43 3.07 -12.37
N ARG A 45 -7.16 2.99 -12.79
CA ARG A 45 -6.82 2.67 -14.19
C ARG A 45 -7.28 1.26 -14.59
N LEU A 46 -7.08 0.28 -13.71
CA LEU A 46 -7.52 -1.09 -13.95
C LEU A 46 -9.05 -1.21 -13.98
N GLU A 47 -9.74 -0.51 -13.08
CA GLU A 47 -11.21 -0.46 -13.05
C GLU A 47 -11.78 0.16 -14.32
N LEU A 48 -11.23 1.30 -14.77
CA LEU A 48 -11.63 1.93 -16.03
C LEU A 48 -11.39 1.05 -17.26
N ALA A 49 -10.26 0.33 -17.30
CA ALA A 49 -9.99 -0.63 -18.37
C ALA A 49 -10.99 -1.77 -18.36
N ALA A 50 -11.25 -2.38 -17.20
CA ALA A 50 -12.21 -3.46 -17.05
C ALA A 50 -13.66 -3.05 -17.37
N GLU A 51 -14.05 -1.80 -17.12
CA GLU A 51 -15.35 -1.26 -17.53
C GLU A 51 -15.45 -1.02 -19.05
N SER A 52 -14.34 -0.62 -19.68
CA SER A 52 -14.29 -0.39 -21.12
C SER A 52 -14.40 -1.72 -21.88
N ASP A 53 -13.70 -2.75 -21.44
CA ASP A 53 -13.74 -4.11 -22.02
C ASP A 53 -15.15 -4.75 -21.93
N LYS A 54 -15.95 -4.38 -20.92
CA LYS A 54 -17.34 -4.84 -20.76
C LYS A 54 -18.34 -4.14 -21.66
N LYS A 55 -18.03 -2.95 -22.20
CA LYS A 55 -18.93 -2.21 -23.11
C LYS A 55 -18.76 -2.63 -24.56
N GLU A 56 -17.66 -3.30 -24.90
CA GLU A 56 -17.35 -3.79 -26.25
C GLU A 56 -17.73 -5.26 -26.48
N GLN A 57 -18.27 -5.95 -25.45
CA GLN A 57 -18.88 -7.28 -25.53
C GLN A 57 -20.40 -7.19 -25.49
#